data_AF-A0A1J0R7B6-F1
#
_entry.id   AF-A0A1J0R7B6-F1
#
_cell.length_a   1.000
_cell.length_b   1.000
_cell.length_c   1.000
_cell.angle_alpha   90.00
_cell.angle_beta   90.00
_cell.angle_gamma   90.00
#
_symmetry.space_group_name_H-M   'P 1'
#
loop_
_entity.id
_entity.type
_entity.pdbx_description
1 polymer ?
#
loop_
_entity_poly.entity_id
_entity_poly.type
_entity_poly.pdbx_seq_one_letter_code
_entity_poly.pdbx_strand_id
1 'polypeptide(L)'
;MSIQQSSGALVVLILLTIDRVKAAADESEAAHRAMCALTEAASATFTAPSGTADNDGLNDKIQAANMSVADAQWQALFDDGAGSTPYEQTNGSNRTLADKLGGKEKWDGWSKAFADIKALNIGTKPEGEYPKINSEVERTIARQQLRSIAAQATQLENTMKPLKAFLSDGKLNKVSTSLTQALYGGDGELSTPTLGASFGADGSSWNNLCKGKENRKSIAGDFFAYARGPPPARNNVAPHTDTHGPHESRRHKYRLGGTATLVW
;
A
#
# COMPACT_ATOMS: atom_id res chain seq x y z
N MET A 1 7.02 18.05 5.12
CA MET A 1 5.99 17.16 5.70
C MET A 1 6.57 15.75 5.70
N SER A 2 6.99 15.26 6.86
CA SER A 2 7.66 13.96 6.99
C SER A 2 6.61 12.87 7.04
N ILE A 3 6.48 12.07 5.97
CA ILE A 3 5.58 10.91 5.97
C ILE A 3 6.35 9.75 6.60
N GLN A 4 6.29 9.70 7.93
CA GLN A 4 6.75 8.58 8.72
C GLN A 4 5.53 7.70 9.03
N GLN A 5 5.02 6.98 8.03
CA GLN A 5 4.00 5.95 8.20
C GLN A 5 4.22 4.83 7.18
N SER A 6 4.94 3.78 7.56
CA SER A 6 5.00 2.53 6.78
C SER A 6 4.98 1.27 7.65
N SER A 7 4.90 1.42 8.97
CA SER A 7 4.81 0.27 9.91
C SER A 7 3.45 0.17 10.59
N GLY A 8 2.59 1.19 10.47
CA GLY A 8 1.30 1.26 11.16
C GLY A 8 0.20 0.40 10.54
N ALA A 9 0.10 0.37 9.21
CA ALA A 9 -0.98 -0.34 8.52
C ALA A 9 -0.90 -1.87 8.68
N LEU A 10 0.33 -2.42 8.75
CA LEU A 10 0.56 -3.85 8.96
C LEU A 10 0.20 -4.27 10.39
N VAL A 11 0.43 -3.39 11.38
CA VAL A 11 0.04 -3.60 12.77
C VAL A 11 -1.49 -3.60 12.92
N VAL A 12 -2.20 -2.73 12.20
CA VAL A 12 -3.68 -2.66 12.28
C VAL A 12 -4.36 -3.90 11.70
N LEU A 13 -3.84 -4.49 10.61
CA LEU A 13 -4.43 -5.71 10.03
C LEU A 13 -4.21 -6.94 10.94
N ILE A 14 -3.05 -7.03 11.60
CA ILE A 14 -2.75 -8.08 12.59
C ILE A 14 -3.65 -7.90 13.82
N LEU A 15 -3.84 -6.67 14.31
CA LEU A 15 -4.70 -6.39 15.48
C LEU A 15 -6.17 -6.77 15.25
N LEU A 16 -6.72 -6.55 14.05
CA LEU A 16 -8.10 -6.92 13.71
C LEU A 16 -8.35 -8.44 13.71
N THR A 17 -7.31 -9.27 13.55
CA THR A 17 -7.44 -10.73 13.66
C THR A 17 -7.36 -11.25 15.11
N ILE A 18 -6.75 -10.47 16.01
CA ILE A 18 -6.55 -10.84 17.43
C ILE A 18 -7.86 -10.70 18.24
N ASP A 19 -8.74 -9.77 17.86
CA ASP A 19 -10.03 -9.53 18.55
C ASP A 19 -11.03 -10.71 18.46
N ARG A 20 -10.75 -11.75 17.66
CA ARG A 20 -11.58 -12.96 17.58
C ARG A 20 -11.30 -13.98 18.69
N VAL A 21 -10.33 -13.75 19.57
CA VAL A 21 -9.97 -14.70 20.64
C VAL A 21 -10.61 -14.27 21.97
N LYS A 22 -11.89 -14.58 22.16
CA LYS A 22 -12.49 -14.57 23.50
C LYS A 22 -12.13 -15.88 24.20
N ALA A 23 -11.17 -15.81 25.12
CA ALA A 23 -10.71 -16.95 25.91
C ALA A 23 -11.72 -17.32 27.02
N ALA A 24 -12.15 -18.58 27.04
CA ALA A 24 -12.49 -19.34 28.24
C ALA A 24 -12.56 -20.84 27.90
N ALA A 25 -11.85 -21.65 28.70
CA ALA A 25 -11.55 -23.08 28.56
C ALA A 25 -10.52 -23.43 27.45
N ASP A 26 -9.35 -23.89 27.90
CA ASP A 26 -8.14 -24.24 27.14
C ASP A 26 -7.39 -23.08 26.47
N GLU A 27 -6.37 -22.56 27.18
CA GLU A 27 -5.32 -21.70 26.61
C GLU A 27 -4.63 -22.35 25.39
N SER A 28 -4.69 -23.68 25.30
CA SER A 28 -4.19 -24.46 24.16
C SER A 28 -5.06 -24.30 22.90
N GLU A 29 -6.38 -24.19 23.05
CA GLU A 29 -7.29 -24.02 21.94
C GLU A 29 -7.23 -22.58 21.40
N ALA A 30 -7.13 -21.58 22.28
CA ALA A 30 -7.00 -20.18 21.90
C ALA A 30 -5.73 -19.91 21.10
N ALA A 31 -4.59 -20.44 21.55
CA ALA A 31 -3.32 -20.31 20.83
C ALA A 31 -3.30 -21.13 19.53
N HIS A 32 -3.91 -22.31 19.48
CA HIS A 32 -4.06 -23.05 18.22
C HIS A 32 -4.88 -22.25 17.18
N ARG A 33 -6.02 -21.66 17.58
CA ARG A 33 -6.83 -20.81 16.69
C ARG A 33 -6.04 -19.60 16.19
N ALA A 34 -5.24 -18.97 17.05
CA ALA A 34 -4.38 -17.86 16.66
C ALA A 34 -3.32 -18.28 15.62
N MET A 35 -2.69 -19.44 15.78
CA MET A 35 -1.71 -19.97 14.82
C MET A 35 -2.34 -20.33 13.46
N CYS A 36 -3.57 -20.87 13.47
CA CYS A 36 -4.33 -21.10 12.24
C CYS A 36 -4.66 -19.78 11.52
N ALA A 37 -5.13 -18.76 12.24
CA ALA A 37 -5.43 -17.45 11.66
C ALA A 37 -4.18 -16.76 11.08
N LEU A 38 -3.03 -16.87 11.76
CA LEU A 38 -1.75 -16.37 11.27
C LEU A 38 -1.28 -17.11 10.01
N THR A 39 -1.43 -18.43 9.98
CA THR A 39 -1.07 -19.26 8.82
C THR A 39 -1.97 -18.94 7.62
N GLU A 40 -3.28 -18.83 7.84
CA GLU A 40 -4.25 -18.46 6.81
C GLU A 40 -3.91 -17.08 6.23
N ALA A 41 -3.70 -16.08 7.09
CA ALA A 41 -3.32 -14.73 6.67
C ALA A 41 -1.99 -14.69 5.91
N ALA A 42 -0.98 -15.46 6.35
CA ALA A 42 0.32 -15.51 5.70
C ALA A 42 0.34 -16.33 4.40
N SER A 43 -0.58 -17.29 4.24
CA SER A 43 -0.76 -18.06 3.00
C SER A 43 -1.64 -17.34 1.96
N ALA A 44 -2.35 -16.30 2.37
CA ALA A 44 -3.25 -15.56 1.50
C ALA A 44 -2.46 -14.81 0.41
N THR A 45 -2.98 -14.86 -0.81
CA THR A 45 -2.45 -14.02 -1.90
C THR A 45 -2.92 -12.59 -1.68
N PHE A 46 -1.98 -11.64 -1.61
CA PHE A 46 -2.35 -10.23 -1.60
C PHE A 46 -3.08 -9.90 -2.90
N THR A 47 -4.31 -9.42 -2.77
CA THR A 47 -5.07 -8.86 -3.88
C THR A 47 -5.12 -7.37 -3.66
N ALA A 48 -4.61 -6.60 -4.63
CA ALA A 48 -4.73 -5.15 -4.56
C ALA A 48 -6.21 -4.76 -4.45
N PRO A 49 -6.58 -3.79 -3.60
CA PRO A 49 -7.92 -3.24 -3.61
C PRO A 49 -8.27 -2.82 -5.04
N SER A 50 -9.48 -3.12 -5.50
CA SER A 50 -9.93 -2.67 -6.82
C SER A 50 -9.88 -1.14 -6.86
N GLY A 51 -8.86 -0.59 -7.52
CA GLY A 51 -8.75 0.83 -7.83
C GLY A 51 -9.81 1.21 -8.86
N THR A 52 -10.53 2.30 -8.60
CA THR A 52 -11.55 2.86 -9.49
C THR A 52 -10.96 3.34 -10.82
N ALA A 53 -11.76 3.21 -11.88
CA ALA A 53 -11.61 3.65 -13.28
C ALA A 53 -10.19 3.94 -13.78
N ASP A 54 -9.82 3.28 -14.87
CA ASP A 54 -8.61 3.59 -15.63
C ASP A 54 -8.65 5.05 -16.11
N ASN A 55 -8.07 5.96 -15.32
CA ASN A 55 -8.00 7.40 -15.59
C ASN A 55 -6.75 7.75 -16.42
N ASP A 56 -6.15 6.74 -17.06
CA ASP A 56 -4.98 6.91 -17.89
C ASP A 56 -5.29 7.91 -19.02
N GLY A 57 -4.45 8.94 -19.12
CA GLY A 57 -4.63 10.03 -20.09
C GLY A 57 -5.60 11.14 -19.68
N LEU A 58 -6.23 11.11 -18.49
CA LEU A 58 -7.07 12.24 -18.04
C LEU A 58 -6.23 13.50 -17.77
N ASN A 59 -5.04 13.36 -17.16
CA ASN A 59 -4.14 14.49 -17.00
C ASN A 59 -3.72 15.05 -18.36
N ASP A 60 -3.39 14.18 -19.32
CA ASP A 60 -3.04 14.60 -20.70
C ASP A 60 -4.17 15.43 -21.34
N LYS A 61 -5.43 15.01 -21.22
CA LYS A 61 -6.60 15.79 -21.67
C LYS A 61 -6.67 17.16 -21.00
N ILE A 62 -6.46 17.22 -19.68
CA ILE A 62 -6.49 18.49 -18.94
C ILE A 62 -5.34 19.41 -19.36
N GLN A 63 -4.13 18.87 -19.55
CA GLN A 63 -2.98 19.65 -20.03
C GLN A 63 -3.22 20.17 -21.46
N ALA A 64 -3.77 19.34 -22.35
CA ALA A 64 -4.13 19.75 -23.70
C ALA A 64 -5.23 20.82 -23.71
N ALA A 65 -6.24 20.72 -22.84
CA ALA A 65 -7.26 21.77 -22.68
C ALA A 65 -6.66 23.08 -22.16
N ASN A 66 -5.74 23.02 -21.20
CA ASN A 66 -5.03 24.21 -20.73
C ASN A 66 -4.14 24.82 -21.83
N MET A 67 -3.50 23.99 -22.66
CA MET A 67 -2.71 24.45 -23.80
C MET A 67 -3.57 25.07 -24.90
N SER A 68 -4.77 24.52 -25.19
CA SER A 68 -5.64 25.00 -26.27
C SER A 68 -6.16 26.42 -26.07
N VAL A 69 -6.23 26.87 -24.83
CA VAL A 69 -6.61 28.25 -24.46
C VAL A 69 -5.42 29.17 -24.20
N ALA A 70 -4.18 28.67 -24.28
CA ALA A 70 -2.98 29.48 -24.12
C ALA A 70 -2.90 30.61 -25.18
N ASP A 71 -2.05 31.60 -24.93
CA ASP A 71 -1.84 32.70 -25.87
C ASP A 71 -1.30 32.16 -27.20
N ALA A 72 -1.77 32.71 -28.33
CA ALA A 72 -1.38 32.23 -29.66
C ALA A 72 0.14 32.29 -29.89
N GLN A 73 0.81 33.32 -29.36
CA GLN A 73 2.27 33.45 -29.39
C GLN A 73 2.98 32.33 -28.60
N TRP A 74 2.36 31.84 -27.52
CA TRP A 74 2.88 30.73 -26.75
C TRP A 74 2.66 29.39 -27.46
N GLN A 75 1.46 29.17 -28.00
CA GLN A 75 1.13 27.97 -28.78
C GLN A 75 2.04 27.81 -30.00
N ALA A 76 2.36 28.91 -30.69
CA ALA A 76 3.22 28.90 -31.87
C ALA A 76 4.63 28.33 -31.59
N LEU A 77 5.10 28.35 -30.33
CA LEU A 77 6.39 27.75 -29.96
C LEU A 77 6.41 26.22 -30.09
N PHE A 78 5.23 25.59 -30.07
CA PHE A 78 5.07 24.13 -30.04
C PHE A 78 4.44 23.59 -31.33
N ASP A 79 4.12 24.45 -32.29
CA ASP A 79 3.52 24.04 -33.56
C ASP A 79 4.58 23.47 -34.51
N ASP A 80 4.64 22.15 -34.60
CA ASP A 80 5.53 21.43 -35.51
C ASP A 80 5.30 21.79 -36.99
N GLY A 81 4.08 22.21 -37.36
CA GLY A 81 3.77 22.67 -38.72
C GLY A 81 4.29 24.09 -39.02
N ALA A 82 4.57 24.87 -37.98
CA ALA A 82 5.16 26.21 -38.06
C ALA A 82 6.66 26.23 -37.69
N GLY A 83 7.24 25.07 -37.37
CA GLY A 83 8.63 24.93 -36.91
C GLY A 83 8.74 25.11 -35.41
N SER A 84 8.28 24.12 -34.64
CA SER A 84 8.36 24.13 -33.17
C SER A 84 9.77 24.49 -32.71
N THR A 85 9.84 25.38 -31.72
CA THR A 85 11.10 25.93 -31.24
C THR A 85 11.56 25.11 -30.04
N PRO A 86 12.71 24.43 -30.10
CA PRO A 86 13.28 23.76 -28.94
C PRO A 86 13.53 24.78 -27.82
N TYR A 87 13.39 24.36 -26.56
CA TYR A 87 13.62 25.23 -25.40
C TYR A 87 14.90 26.06 -25.52
N GLU A 88 16.00 25.47 -25.99
CA GLU A 88 17.32 26.12 -26.08
C GLU A 88 17.45 27.17 -27.17
N GLN A 89 16.50 27.21 -28.10
CA GLN A 89 16.41 28.21 -29.14
C GLN A 89 15.38 29.30 -28.80
N THR A 90 14.53 29.06 -27.78
CA THR A 90 13.60 30.04 -27.23
C THR A 90 14.38 31.15 -26.52
N ASN A 91 14.09 32.40 -26.88
CA ASN A 91 14.78 33.58 -26.35
C ASN A 91 13.79 34.67 -25.89
N GLY A 92 14.32 35.78 -25.36
CA GLY A 92 13.54 36.97 -24.99
C GLY A 92 12.47 36.73 -23.93
N SER A 93 11.30 37.34 -24.13
CA SER A 93 10.13 37.24 -23.23
C SER A 93 9.61 35.81 -23.10
N ASN A 94 9.65 35.03 -24.18
CA ASN A 94 9.20 33.64 -24.18
C ASN A 94 10.10 32.75 -23.32
N ARG A 95 11.42 32.94 -23.39
CA ARG A 95 12.36 32.22 -22.50
C ARG A 95 12.14 32.59 -21.05
N THR A 96 11.99 33.90 -20.77
CA THR A 96 11.71 34.40 -19.41
C THR A 96 10.42 33.81 -18.84
N LEU A 97 9.37 33.71 -19.66
CA LEU A 97 8.11 33.10 -19.27
C LEU A 97 8.27 31.59 -19.04
N ALA A 98 8.95 30.88 -19.94
CA ALA A 98 9.24 29.46 -19.79
C ALA A 98 9.94 29.16 -18.47
N ASP A 99 11.01 29.90 -18.17
CA ASP A 99 11.81 29.73 -16.95
C ASP A 99 10.96 29.95 -15.69
N LYS A 100 10.06 30.95 -15.68
CA LYS A 100 9.13 31.20 -14.58
C LYS A 100 8.09 30.08 -14.39
N LEU A 101 7.73 29.37 -15.46
CA LEU A 101 6.71 28.33 -15.45
C LEU A 101 7.27 26.91 -15.27
N GLY A 102 8.57 26.77 -15.05
CA GLY A 102 9.24 25.48 -14.80
C GLY A 102 10.34 25.13 -15.81
N GLY A 103 10.62 26.02 -16.76
CA GLY A 103 11.76 25.95 -17.67
C GLY A 103 11.79 24.66 -18.48
N LYS A 104 13.00 24.13 -18.67
CA LYS A 104 13.27 22.93 -19.47
C LYS A 104 12.44 21.71 -19.04
N GLU A 105 12.28 21.52 -17.73
CA GLU A 105 11.62 20.34 -17.16
C GLU A 105 10.15 20.23 -17.59
N LYS A 106 9.51 21.35 -17.89
CA LYS A 106 8.10 21.40 -18.31
C LYS A 106 7.92 21.50 -19.82
N TRP A 107 8.98 21.78 -20.57
CA TRP A 107 8.91 22.05 -22.00
C TRP A 107 8.37 20.86 -22.81
N ASP A 108 8.86 19.66 -22.52
CA ASP A 108 8.42 18.43 -23.20
C ASP A 108 6.95 18.15 -22.90
N GLY A 109 6.50 18.41 -21.67
CA GLY A 109 5.10 18.29 -21.28
C GLY A 109 4.20 19.27 -22.03
N TRP A 110 4.65 20.51 -22.24
CA TRP A 110 3.92 21.49 -23.05
C TRP A 110 3.88 21.13 -24.52
N SER A 111 4.99 20.63 -25.06
CA SER A 111 5.07 20.15 -26.45
C SER A 111 4.10 18.98 -26.67
N LYS A 112 4.09 18.01 -25.76
CA LYS A 112 3.11 16.92 -25.75
C LYS A 112 1.67 17.43 -25.65
N ALA A 113 1.39 18.33 -24.70
CA ALA A 113 0.05 18.89 -24.53
C ALA A 113 -0.44 19.60 -25.79
N PHE A 114 0.45 20.29 -26.52
CA PHE A 114 0.11 20.91 -27.80
C PHE A 114 -0.19 19.87 -28.88
N ALA A 115 0.62 18.83 -29.02
CA ALA A 115 0.35 17.73 -29.95
C ALA A 115 -1.00 17.05 -29.64
N ASP A 116 -1.31 16.88 -28.35
CA ASP A 116 -2.54 16.25 -27.88
C ASP A 116 -3.80 17.08 -28.20
N ILE A 117 -3.71 18.41 -28.38
CA ILE A 117 -4.84 19.24 -28.84
C ILE A 117 -5.45 18.66 -30.11
N LYS A 118 -4.59 18.37 -31.09
CA LYS A 118 -5.03 17.83 -32.39
C LYS A 118 -5.43 16.37 -32.27
N ALA A 119 -4.64 15.56 -31.58
CA ALA A 119 -4.91 14.13 -31.42
C ALA A 119 -6.25 13.86 -30.71
N LEU A 120 -6.59 14.68 -29.73
CA LEU A 120 -7.79 14.54 -28.89
C LEU A 120 -8.95 15.47 -29.32
N ASN A 121 -8.78 16.24 -30.41
CA ASN A 121 -9.75 17.22 -30.91
C ASN A 121 -10.17 18.30 -29.88
N ILE A 122 -9.28 18.68 -28.96
CA ILE A 122 -9.59 19.62 -27.87
C ILE A 122 -9.53 21.06 -28.38
N GLY A 123 -10.62 21.83 -28.27
CA GLY A 123 -10.65 23.25 -28.64
C GLY A 123 -10.48 23.51 -30.15
N THR A 124 -10.70 22.49 -30.99
CA THR A 124 -10.50 22.58 -32.45
C THR A 124 -11.79 22.78 -33.24
N LYS A 125 -12.92 22.27 -32.74
CA LYS A 125 -14.24 22.28 -33.40
C LYS A 125 -15.23 23.16 -32.65
N PRO A 126 -16.26 23.74 -33.31
CA PRO A 126 -17.27 24.55 -32.63
C PRO A 126 -18.11 23.75 -31.62
N GLU A 127 -18.26 22.46 -31.85
CA GLU A 127 -19.05 21.52 -31.05
C GLU A 127 -18.20 20.39 -30.45
N GLY A 128 -18.71 19.77 -29.38
CA GLY A 128 -18.08 18.64 -28.70
C GLY A 128 -17.86 18.89 -27.20
N GLU A 129 -17.14 17.96 -26.56
CA GLU A 129 -16.81 18.02 -25.13
C GLU A 129 -15.91 19.23 -24.80
N TYR A 130 -15.01 19.57 -25.72
CA TYR A 130 -14.09 20.71 -25.61
C TYR A 130 -14.22 21.61 -26.85
N PRO A 131 -15.26 22.46 -26.91
CA PRO A 131 -15.49 23.33 -28.05
C PRO A 131 -14.41 24.42 -28.16
N LYS A 132 -14.17 24.89 -29.37
CA LYS A 132 -13.27 26.00 -29.67
C LYS A 132 -13.82 27.30 -29.12
N ILE A 133 -13.03 27.98 -28.30
CA ILE A 133 -13.35 29.30 -27.76
C ILE A 133 -12.79 30.37 -28.71
N ASN A 134 -13.68 31.08 -29.42
CA ASN A 134 -13.29 32.12 -30.37
C ASN A 134 -13.17 33.52 -29.71
N SER A 135 -13.83 33.75 -28.57
CA SER A 135 -13.77 35.01 -27.84
C SER A 135 -12.49 35.09 -27.01
N GLU A 136 -11.69 36.14 -27.19
CA GLU A 136 -10.46 36.35 -26.40
C GLU A 136 -10.75 36.52 -24.91
N VAL A 137 -11.88 37.15 -24.58
CA VAL A 137 -12.31 37.37 -23.19
C VAL A 137 -12.62 36.02 -22.54
N GLU A 138 -13.41 35.18 -23.20
CA GLU A 138 -13.75 33.85 -22.70
C GLU A 138 -12.51 32.95 -22.63
N ARG A 139 -11.62 33.05 -23.61
CA ARG A 139 -10.35 32.29 -23.64
C ARG A 139 -9.46 32.68 -22.46
N THR A 140 -9.39 33.97 -22.14
CA THR A 140 -8.62 34.48 -20.99
C THR A 140 -9.20 33.98 -19.67
N ILE A 141 -10.53 33.97 -19.52
CA ILE A 141 -11.21 33.43 -18.33
C ILE A 141 -10.96 31.92 -18.22
N ALA A 142 -11.15 31.18 -19.30
CA ALA A 142 -10.91 29.74 -19.35
C ALA A 142 -9.45 29.40 -18.99
N ARG A 143 -8.49 30.17 -19.51
CA ARG A 143 -7.07 30.01 -19.18
C ARG A 143 -6.78 30.17 -17.69
N GLN A 144 -7.40 31.14 -17.02
CA GLN A 144 -7.23 31.32 -15.57
C GLN A 144 -7.74 30.10 -14.78
N GLN A 145 -8.89 29.56 -15.16
CA GLN A 145 -9.49 28.40 -14.50
C GLN A 145 -8.71 27.11 -14.79
N LEU A 146 -8.40 26.85 -16.06
CA LEU A 146 -7.71 25.64 -16.51
C LEU A 146 -6.29 25.55 -15.98
N ARG A 147 -5.58 26.67 -15.78
CA ARG A 147 -4.25 26.66 -15.16
C ARG A 147 -4.26 26.04 -13.76
N SER A 148 -5.24 26.39 -12.93
CA SER A 148 -5.36 25.83 -11.57
C SER A 148 -5.71 24.34 -11.62
N ILE A 149 -6.65 23.97 -12.49
CA ILE A 149 -7.07 22.56 -12.66
C ILE A 149 -5.91 21.70 -13.17
N ALA A 150 -5.16 22.18 -14.16
CA ALA A 150 -4.00 21.50 -14.72
C ALA A 150 -2.87 21.31 -13.70
N ALA A 151 -2.64 22.29 -12.82
CA ALA A 151 -1.68 22.16 -11.73
C ALA A 151 -2.10 21.08 -10.72
N GLN A 152 -3.38 21.06 -10.32
CA GLN A 152 -3.93 20.04 -9.42
C GLN A 152 -3.90 18.64 -10.04
N ALA A 153 -4.26 18.52 -11.32
CA ALA A 153 -4.21 17.26 -12.05
C ALA A 153 -2.78 16.69 -12.11
N THR A 154 -1.77 17.54 -12.34
CA THR A 154 -0.35 17.13 -12.30
C THR A 154 0.05 16.65 -10.91
N GLN A 155 -0.36 17.36 -9.84
CA GLN A 155 -0.05 16.94 -8.47
C GLN A 155 -0.69 15.59 -8.13
N LEU A 156 -1.94 15.39 -8.54
CA LEU A 156 -2.66 14.14 -8.34
C LEU A 156 -2.00 13.01 -9.12
N GLU A 157 -1.66 13.21 -10.39
CA GLU A 157 -0.98 12.20 -11.21
C GLU A 157 0.38 11.81 -10.60
N ASN A 158 1.17 12.79 -10.13
CA ASN A 158 2.44 12.54 -9.46
C ASN A 158 2.28 11.75 -8.15
N THR A 159 1.15 11.89 -7.48
CA THR A 159 0.82 11.13 -6.26
C THR A 159 0.31 9.72 -6.60
N MET A 160 -0.48 9.59 -7.67
CA MET A 160 -1.09 8.33 -8.09
C MET A 160 -0.13 7.39 -8.80
N LYS A 161 0.79 7.91 -9.64
CA LYS A 161 1.77 7.08 -10.38
C LYS A 161 2.55 6.10 -9.49
N PRO A 162 3.22 6.53 -8.40
CA PRO A 162 3.93 5.61 -7.53
C PRO A 162 3.00 4.65 -6.78
N LEU A 163 1.77 5.08 -6.46
CA LEU A 163 0.78 4.21 -5.81
C LEU A 163 0.27 3.13 -6.77
N LYS A 164 -0.05 3.48 -8.03
CA LYS A 164 -0.43 2.52 -9.09
C LYS A 164 0.73 1.55 -9.35
N ALA A 165 1.96 2.05 -9.43
CA ALA A 165 3.14 1.20 -9.57
C ALA A 165 3.30 0.24 -8.38
N PHE A 166 3.17 0.73 -7.15
CA PHE A 166 3.21 -0.11 -5.95
C PHE A 166 2.11 -1.18 -6.00
N LEU A 167 0.87 -0.82 -6.27
CA LEU A 167 -0.25 -1.77 -6.26
C LEU A 167 -0.19 -2.82 -7.37
N SER A 168 0.37 -2.47 -8.54
CA SER A 168 0.39 -3.35 -9.72
C SER A 168 1.70 -4.13 -9.90
N ASP A 169 2.84 -3.64 -9.39
CA ASP A 169 4.12 -4.31 -9.51
C ASP A 169 4.44 -5.12 -8.25
N GLY A 170 4.35 -6.45 -8.36
CA GLY A 170 4.70 -7.38 -7.28
C GLY A 170 6.16 -7.30 -6.83
N LYS A 171 7.06 -6.67 -7.59
CA LYS A 171 8.45 -6.40 -7.16
C LYS A 171 8.53 -5.21 -6.20
N LEU A 172 7.65 -4.22 -6.36
CA LEU A 172 7.54 -3.08 -5.46
C LEU A 172 6.70 -3.43 -4.24
N ASN A 173 5.57 -4.10 -4.46
CA ASN A 173 4.73 -4.61 -3.39
C ASN A 173 5.17 -6.00 -2.92
N LYS A 174 6.09 -5.97 -1.96
CA LYS A 174 6.65 -7.17 -1.33
C LYS A 174 5.73 -7.82 -0.29
N VAL A 175 4.44 -7.49 -0.24
CA VAL A 175 3.53 -8.05 0.78
C VAL A 175 3.50 -9.58 0.69
N SER A 176 3.29 -10.15 -0.49
CA SER A 176 3.28 -11.62 -0.65
C SER A 176 4.63 -12.28 -0.30
N THR A 177 5.75 -11.66 -0.68
CA THR A 177 7.09 -12.15 -0.32
C THR A 177 7.32 -12.11 1.18
N SER A 178 6.96 -11.00 1.84
CA SER A 178 7.07 -10.87 3.30
C SER A 178 6.16 -11.83 4.05
N LEU A 179 4.94 -12.10 3.55
CA LEU A 179 4.03 -13.08 4.13
C LEU A 179 4.58 -14.51 3.97
N THR A 180 5.12 -14.84 2.80
CA THR A 180 5.76 -16.15 2.54
C THR A 180 7.01 -16.32 3.40
N GLN A 181 7.81 -15.26 3.56
CA GLN A 181 8.97 -15.24 4.45
C GLN A 181 8.56 -15.38 5.92
N ALA A 182 7.45 -14.77 6.36
CA ALA A 182 6.95 -14.98 7.71
C ALA A 182 6.45 -16.43 7.91
N LEU A 183 5.80 -17.00 6.89
CA LEU A 183 5.24 -18.35 6.95
C LEU A 183 6.31 -19.44 6.96
N TYR A 184 7.30 -19.35 6.07
CA TYR A 184 8.31 -20.39 5.85
C TYR A 184 9.75 -19.95 6.15
N GLY A 185 10.01 -18.68 6.47
CA GLY A 185 11.36 -18.17 6.64
C GLY A 185 12.09 -17.95 5.31
N GLY A 186 13.42 -17.80 5.38
CA GLY A 186 14.26 -17.62 4.19
C GLY A 186 14.09 -16.23 3.54
N ASP A 187 14.05 -16.21 2.22
CA ASP A 187 13.91 -15.02 1.37
C ASP A 187 12.48 -14.79 0.86
N GLY A 188 11.54 -15.68 1.22
CA GLY A 188 10.15 -15.62 0.77
C GLY A 188 9.88 -16.33 -0.56
N GLU A 189 10.82 -17.13 -1.08
CA GLU A 189 10.60 -17.99 -2.26
C GLU A 189 10.19 -19.43 -1.90
N LEU A 190 10.23 -19.78 -0.61
CA LEU A 190 9.86 -21.11 -0.15
C LEU A 190 8.35 -21.35 -0.29
N SER A 191 8.00 -22.54 -0.77
CA SER A 191 6.60 -23.01 -0.82
C SER A 191 6.28 -24.05 0.27
N THR A 192 7.30 -24.52 0.98
CA THR A 192 7.20 -25.50 2.07
C THR A 192 8.23 -25.22 3.15
N PRO A 193 8.00 -25.64 4.40
CA PRO A 193 8.97 -25.49 5.47
C PRO A 193 10.27 -26.27 5.19
N THR A 194 11.42 -25.71 5.57
CA THR A 194 12.75 -26.32 5.40
C THR A 194 13.65 -26.13 6.62
N LEU A 195 14.64 -27.02 6.78
CA LEU A 195 15.71 -26.84 7.77
C LEU A 195 16.57 -25.62 7.41
N GLY A 196 17.07 -24.92 8.42
CA GLY A 196 17.89 -23.73 8.26
C GLY A 196 17.08 -22.44 8.01
N ALA A 197 15.98 -22.51 7.26
CA ALA A 197 15.14 -21.35 6.95
C ALA A 197 13.88 -21.26 7.81
N SER A 198 13.05 -22.31 7.85
CA SER A 198 11.85 -22.36 8.72
C SER A 198 12.20 -22.79 10.13
N PHE A 199 13.20 -23.66 10.22
CA PHE A 199 13.72 -24.25 11.45
C PHE A 199 15.21 -23.97 11.65
N GLY A 200 15.75 -24.41 12.79
CA GLY A 200 17.18 -24.63 12.98
C GLY A 200 17.77 -25.58 11.93
N ALA A 201 19.10 -25.60 11.80
CA ALA A 201 19.78 -26.49 10.86
C ALA A 201 19.81 -27.95 11.34
N ASP A 202 19.71 -28.18 12.65
CA ASP A 202 19.75 -29.51 13.25
C ASP A 202 18.33 -30.11 13.38
N GLY A 203 17.97 -30.95 12.41
CA GLY A 203 16.72 -31.72 12.39
C GLY A 203 16.77 -33.08 13.08
N SER A 204 17.84 -33.40 13.82
CA SER A 204 18.03 -34.73 14.42
C SER A 204 17.01 -35.08 15.49
N SER A 205 16.37 -34.09 16.12
CA SER A 205 15.30 -34.32 17.09
C SER A 205 14.28 -33.20 17.12
N TRP A 206 13.07 -33.52 17.56
CA TRP A 206 12.02 -32.54 17.81
C TRP A 206 12.48 -31.48 18.83
N ASN A 207 13.18 -31.90 19.90
CA ASN A 207 13.73 -30.98 20.89
C ASN A 207 14.68 -29.97 20.26
N ASN A 208 15.54 -30.37 19.33
CA ASN A 208 16.50 -29.46 18.69
C ASN A 208 15.79 -28.45 17.78
N LEU A 209 14.74 -28.87 17.07
CA LEU A 209 13.94 -27.98 16.22
C LEU A 209 13.09 -26.99 17.02
N CYS A 210 12.63 -27.38 18.21
CA CYS A 210 11.68 -26.59 19.01
C CYS A 210 12.36 -25.79 20.13
N LYS A 211 13.66 -25.98 20.34
CA LYS A 211 14.43 -25.30 21.39
C LYS A 211 14.77 -23.88 20.97
N GLY A 212 14.23 -22.92 21.70
CA GLY A 212 14.54 -21.50 21.52
C GLY A 212 13.97 -20.91 20.22
N LYS A 213 13.99 -19.58 20.15
CA LYS A 213 13.49 -18.84 18.98
C LYS A 213 14.42 -18.95 17.77
N GLU A 214 15.70 -19.21 18.02
CA GLU A 214 16.72 -19.38 16.98
C GLU A 214 16.47 -20.60 16.08
N ASN A 215 15.74 -21.61 16.58
CA ASN A 215 15.38 -22.80 15.83
C ASN A 215 13.92 -22.80 15.33
N ARG A 216 13.11 -21.82 15.76
CA ARG A 216 11.72 -21.60 15.30
C ARG A 216 11.66 -20.27 14.54
N LYS A 217 12.14 -20.28 13.30
CA LYS A 217 12.44 -19.07 12.53
C LYS A 217 11.24 -18.51 11.73
N SER A 218 10.09 -19.16 11.82
CA SER A 218 8.90 -18.88 11.00
C SER A 218 7.62 -19.32 11.70
N ILE A 219 6.46 -18.87 11.20
CA ILE A 219 5.14 -19.30 11.70
C ILE A 219 5.00 -20.83 11.59
N ALA A 220 5.46 -21.45 10.50
CA ALA A 220 5.45 -22.90 10.38
C ALA A 220 6.34 -23.59 11.42
N GLY A 221 7.48 -22.97 11.76
CA GLY A 221 8.38 -23.45 12.81
C GLY A 221 7.77 -23.41 14.20
N ASP A 222 7.13 -22.29 14.55
CA ASP A 222 6.40 -22.15 15.81
C ASP A 222 5.18 -23.08 15.87
N PHE A 223 4.46 -23.23 14.76
CA PHE A 223 3.28 -24.10 14.74
C PHE A 223 3.66 -25.58 14.91
N PHE A 224 4.75 -26.03 14.26
CA PHE A 224 5.27 -27.39 14.43
C PHE A 224 5.69 -27.68 15.88
N ALA A 225 6.33 -26.72 16.54
CA ALA A 225 6.73 -26.83 17.94
C ALA A 225 5.52 -26.80 18.89
N TYR A 226 4.44 -26.14 18.49
CA TYR A 226 3.24 -26.02 19.29
C TYR A 226 2.31 -27.24 19.17
N ALA A 227 2.14 -27.78 17.96
CA ALA A 227 1.18 -28.85 17.66
C ALA A 227 1.55 -30.22 18.25
N ARG A 228 2.82 -30.44 18.61
CA ARG A 228 3.27 -31.56 19.44
C ARG A 228 3.80 -30.97 20.74
N GLY A 229 2.95 -30.82 21.75
CA GLY A 229 3.45 -30.52 23.10
C GLY A 229 4.57 -31.50 23.52
N PRO A 230 5.43 -31.15 24.48
CA PRO A 230 6.52 -32.03 24.91
C PRO A 230 5.96 -33.43 25.22
N PRO A 231 6.70 -34.53 24.90
CA PRO A 231 6.27 -35.86 25.31
C PRO A 231 6.02 -35.86 26.82
N PRO A 232 5.00 -36.57 27.33
CA PRO A 232 4.79 -36.66 28.78
C PRO A 232 6.10 -37.13 29.39
N ALA A 233 6.66 -36.32 30.28
CA ALA A 233 7.93 -36.63 30.91
C ALA A 233 7.83 -38.01 31.56
N ARG A 234 8.58 -38.98 31.03
CA ARG A 234 8.78 -40.26 31.70
C ARG A 234 9.58 -39.99 32.97
N ASN A 235 8.86 -40.02 34.09
CA ASN A 235 9.30 -40.21 35.47
C ASN A 235 10.37 -39.27 36.03
N ASN A 236 9.96 -38.46 37.02
CA ASN A 236 10.42 -38.66 38.40
C ASN A 236 9.61 -37.77 39.34
N VAL A 237 8.50 -38.31 39.85
CA VAL A 237 8.02 -37.93 41.19
C VAL A 237 7.63 -39.23 41.88
N ALA A 238 8.52 -39.68 42.77
CA ALA A 238 8.22 -40.69 43.78
C ALA A 238 7.08 -40.18 44.68
N PRO A 239 6.28 -41.07 45.30
CA PRO A 239 5.00 -40.72 45.85
C PRO A 239 5.18 -39.89 47.12
N HIS A 240 4.60 -38.69 47.16
CA HIS A 240 4.28 -38.05 48.42
C HIS A 240 2.77 -38.07 48.60
N THR A 241 2.36 -38.87 49.58
CA THR A 241 1.05 -38.91 50.19
C THR A 241 0.69 -37.53 50.76
N ASP A 242 -0.55 -37.11 50.56
CA ASP A 242 -1.56 -36.95 51.62
C ASP A 242 -2.60 -35.85 51.35
N THR A 243 -3.85 -36.33 51.32
CA THR A 243 -5.06 -35.77 51.94
C THR A 243 -5.47 -34.31 51.66
N HIS A 244 -6.52 -34.12 50.85
CA HIS A 244 -7.88 -33.79 51.35
C HIS A 244 -8.92 -33.73 50.22
N GLY A 245 -10.16 -34.08 50.57
CA GLY A 245 -11.26 -34.47 49.67
C GLY A 245 -12.03 -33.36 48.94
N PRO A 246 -13.14 -33.73 48.27
CA PRO A 246 -13.76 -32.92 47.22
C PRO A 246 -14.86 -31.99 47.71
N HIS A 247 -15.11 -30.96 46.88
CA HIS A 247 -16.36 -30.21 46.73
C HIS A 247 -16.86 -29.34 47.90
N GLU A 248 -16.83 -28.01 47.70
CA GLU A 248 -17.99 -27.20 48.07
C GLU A 248 -18.16 -25.99 47.14
N SER A 249 -19.32 -25.95 46.48
CA SER A 249 -19.79 -24.85 45.65
C SER A 249 -20.36 -23.75 46.55
N ARG A 250 -19.84 -22.51 46.46
CA ARG A 250 -20.51 -21.33 47.02
C ARG A 250 -20.49 -20.15 46.05
N ARG A 251 -21.69 -19.88 45.52
CA ARG A 251 -22.11 -18.57 45.00
C ARG A 251 -21.85 -17.49 46.06
N HIS A 252 -21.30 -16.33 45.67
CA HIS A 252 -22.04 -15.06 45.77
C HIS A 252 -21.27 -13.81 45.31
N LYS A 253 -22.06 -12.97 44.61
CA LYS A 253 -22.12 -11.50 44.64
C LYS A 253 -21.06 -10.70 43.89
N TYR A 254 -21.50 -10.27 42.71
CA TYR A 254 -21.16 -8.99 42.09
C TYR A 254 -21.05 -7.85 43.11
N ARG A 255 -19.96 -7.09 43.01
CA ARG A 255 -19.87 -5.72 43.49
C ARG A 255 -19.41 -4.86 42.32
N LEU A 256 -20.36 -4.13 41.75
CA LEU A 256 -20.15 -3.01 40.84
C LEU A 256 -19.49 -1.86 41.63
N GLY A 257 -18.48 -1.24 41.06
CA GLY A 257 -17.89 -0.02 41.59
C GLY A 257 -16.87 0.56 40.62
N GLY A 258 -17.16 1.76 40.10
CA GLY A 258 -16.12 2.70 39.66
C GLY A 258 -16.08 3.01 38.17
N THR A 259 -17.00 3.88 37.75
CA THR A 259 -16.92 4.86 36.66
C THR A 259 -15.52 5.35 36.27
N ALA A 260 -15.21 5.36 34.97
CA ALA A 260 -14.41 6.41 34.34
C ALA A 260 -14.83 6.59 32.86
N THR A 261 -15.33 7.79 32.60
CA THR A 261 -15.67 8.40 31.30
C THR A 261 -14.42 8.78 30.52
N LEU A 262 -14.45 8.69 29.19
CA LEU A 262 -13.81 9.58 28.18
C LEU A 262 -14.15 8.95 26.81
N VAL A 263 -15.01 9.51 25.96
CA VAL A 263 -14.85 10.74 25.16
C VAL A 263 -13.48 10.79 24.51
N TRP A 264 -13.40 10.30 23.26
CA TRP A 264 -13.14 11.07 22.04
C TRP A 264 -13.68 10.28 20.84
#